data_AF-A0A8K0QV22-F1
#
_entry.id   AF-A0A8K0QV22-F1
#
_cell.length_a   1.000
_cell.length_b   1.000
_cell.length_c   1.000
_cell.angle_alpha   90.00
_cell.angle_beta   90.00
_cell.angle_gamma   90.00
#
_symmetry.space_group_name_H-M   'P 1'
#
loop_
_entity.id
_entity.type
_entity.pdbx_description
1 polymer ?
#
loop_
_entity_poly.entity_id
_entity_poly.type
_entity_poly.pdbx_seq_one_letter_code
_entity_poly.pdbx_strand_id
1 'polypeptide(L)'
;MLNHSNLTMRMVFVYLALLPLSGFAQDENSVGPSGSGRIDGGQCPYKTRYETDLQMVYSPFKPYWQFTQVDGSAPDCWIASDCLFEASGESRKQQFAATALIMGLFPLTIKDIAWPARRLVFVTKDRLWPVEIIVLSLGLVPLCTGNPKTTRRRSCQSSLIATTAWRVEKQKIRFCILFFSATLLLCFSSLFVMEIYSKRSSLGCPVPIFIGTWHIIALIPGVIHSLFSQSQRRSYERKRVQLADTQRSLSTQDNNSAHHSSPITSIQSFTPPARCLPIDINDENDEDEHTEPTGREREKRIASAVQGANEAWPVQMAWGVYYIAGTLVFTSIMAVTVPELVIWVVLGLATAACSKILAFFLCLLFEDTGLKLNETLRTVNR
;
A
#
# COMPACT_ATOMS: atom_id res chain seq x y z
N MET A 1 2.23 -20.13 -29.60
CA MET A 1 1.98 -18.75 -30.07
C MET A 1 0.81 -18.19 -29.26
N LEU A 2 1.10 -17.48 -28.17
CA LEU A 2 0.08 -16.90 -27.29
C LEU A 2 -0.17 -15.45 -27.69
N ASN A 3 -1.44 -15.13 -27.93
CA ASN A 3 -1.97 -13.87 -28.46
C ASN A 3 -1.36 -12.64 -27.77
N HIS A 4 -0.46 -11.95 -28.49
CA HIS A 4 0.07 -10.63 -28.12
C HIS A 4 -1.04 -9.55 -28.05
N SER A 5 -2.20 -9.83 -28.64
CA SER A 5 -3.35 -8.93 -28.77
C SER A 5 -4.12 -8.64 -27.48
N ASN A 6 -4.12 -9.55 -26.49
CA ASN A 6 -4.86 -9.31 -25.23
C ASN A 6 -4.09 -8.44 -24.23
N LEU A 7 -2.77 -8.35 -24.35
CA LEU A 7 -1.95 -7.52 -23.45
C LEU A 7 -1.92 -6.06 -23.92
N THR A 8 -1.87 -5.84 -25.24
CA THR A 8 -1.94 -4.48 -25.82
C THR A 8 -3.30 -3.83 -25.60
N MET A 9 -4.40 -4.59 -25.71
CA MET A 9 -5.75 -4.04 -25.51
C MET A 9 -6.00 -3.54 -24.07
N ARG A 10 -5.35 -4.13 -23.06
CA ARG A 10 -5.45 -3.68 -21.65
C ARG A 10 -4.56 -2.47 -21.34
N MET A 11 -3.44 -2.30 -22.05
CA MET A 11 -2.59 -1.11 -21.96
C MET A 11 -3.24 0.12 -22.64
N VAL A 12 -4.01 -0.10 -23.71
CA VAL A 12 -4.74 0.98 -24.42
C VAL A 12 -5.80 1.65 -23.53
N PHE A 13 -6.43 0.91 -22.61
CA PHE A 13 -7.35 1.50 -21.63
C PHE A 13 -6.67 2.45 -20.63
N VAL A 14 -5.39 2.21 -20.29
CA VAL A 14 -4.61 3.10 -19.42
C VAL A 14 -4.20 4.38 -20.16
N TYR A 15 -3.87 4.27 -21.44
CA TYR A 15 -3.54 5.43 -22.29
C TYR A 15 -4.78 6.27 -22.67
N LEU A 16 -5.94 5.65 -22.88
CA LEU A 16 -7.20 6.36 -23.14
C LEU A 16 -7.72 7.10 -21.89
N ALA A 17 -7.38 6.65 -20.68
CA ALA A 17 -7.68 7.38 -19.45
C ALA A 17 -6.86 8.67 -19.29
N LEU A 18 -5.75 8.83 -20.02
CA LEU A 18 -4.89 10.02 -20.02
C LEU A 18 -5.27 11.06 -21.09
N LEU A 19 -6.25 10.75 -21.96
CA LEU A 19 -6.63 11.58 -23.10
C LEU A 19 -7.71 12.67 -22.88
N PRO A 20 -8.38 12.89 -21.73
CA PRO A 20 -9.42 13.92 -21.64
C PRO A 20 -8.88 15.35 -21.39
N LEU A 21 -7.57 15.59 -21.42
CA LEU A 21 -6.97 16.87 -21.01
C LEU A 21 -7.05 18.02 -22.03
N SER A 22 -7.61 17.84 -23.21
CA SER A 22 -7.58 18.88 -24.27
C SER A 22 -8.94 19.46 -24.69
N GLY A 23 -10.05 19.11 -24.01
CA GLY A 23 -11.40 19.37 -24.52
C GLY A 23 -12.28 20.41 -23.80
N PHE A 24 -11.93 20.88 -22.59
CA PHE A 24 -12.84 21.73 -21.81
C PHE A 24 -12.29 23.15 -21.65
N ALA A 25 -12.44 23.95 -22.71
CA ALA A 25 -12.49 25.40 -22.57
C ALA A 25 -13.95 25.78 -22.23
N GLN A 26 -14.19 26.19 -20.99
CA GLN A 26 -15.52 26.61 -20.54
C GLN A 26 -15.71 28.08 -20.91
N ASP A 27 -16.72 28.38 -21.73
CA ASP A 27 -17.09 29.74 -22.15
C ASP A 27 -17.50 30.59 -20.92
N GLU A 28 -16.75 31.66 -20.65
CA GLU A 28 -16.89 32.57 -19.50
C GLU A 28 -18.01 33.63 -19.64
N ASN A 29 -18.90 33.51 -20.63
CA ASN A 29 -19.75 34.65 -21.03
C ASN A 29 -21.19 34.68 -20.45
N SER A 30 -21.42 34.15 -19.25
CA SER A 30 -22.74 34.29 -18.58
C SER A 30 -22.63 34.76 -17.12
N VAL A 31 -22.19 36.00 -16.94
CA VAL A 31 -22.16 36.67 -15.64
C VAL A 31 -23.56 37.21 -15.30
N GLY A 32 -24.36 36.39 -14.61
CA GLY A 32 -25.32 36.93 -13.63
C GLY A 32 -24.56 37.42 -12.40
N PRO A 33 -25.17 38.25 -11.51
CA PRO A 33 -24.53 38.73 -10.28
C PRO A 33 -24.41 37.59 -9.26
N SER A 34 -23.56 36.61 -9.55
CA SER A 34 -23.29 35.43 -8.73
C SER A 34 -21.98 35.64 -7.98
N GLY A 35 -22.04 35.90 -6.67
CA GLY A 35 -20.98 35.68 -5.67
C GLY A 35 -19.67 36.48 -5.78
N SER A 36 -19.14 36.73 -6.98
CA SER A 36 -17.85 37.36 -7.25
C SER A 36 -17.74 38.76 -6.65
N GLY A 37 -18.82 39.55 -6.72
CA GLY A 37 -18.85 40.90 -6.17
C GLY A 37 -18.80 41.00 -4.64
N ARG A 38 -18.87 39.89 -3.89
CA ARG A 38 -18.71 39.91 -2.41
C ARG A 38 -17.25 40.03 -1.98
N ILE A 39 -16.33 39.48 -2.78
CA ILE A 39 -14.89 39.62 -2.56
C ILE A 39 -14.46 41.06 -2.87
N ASP A 40 -14.90 41.59 -4.01
CA ASP A 40 -14.66 42.98 -4.40
C ASP A 40 -15.43 43.99 -3.50
N GLY A 41 -16.52 43.56 -2.87
CA GLY A 41 -17.32 44.34 -1.93
C GLY A 41 -16.72 44.48 -0.54
N GLY A 42 -15.50 43.98 -0.29
CA GLY A 42 -14.80 44.15 0.99
C GLY A 42 -15.37 43.35 2.16
N GLN A 43 -16.17 42.31 1.91
CA GLN A 43 -16.69 41.43 2.96
C GLN A 43 -15.64 40.47 3.52
N CYS A 44 -14.56 40.22 2.78
CA CYS A 44 -13.34 39.64 3.32
C CYS A 44 -12.39 40.78 3.69
N PRO A 45 -12.14 41.06 4.98
CA PRO A 45 -11.28 42.15 5.37
C PRO A 45 -9.85 41.90 4.88
N TYR A 46 -9.36 42.73 3.97
CA TYR A 46 -7.92 42.86 3.69
C TYR A 46 -7.31 43.64 4.85
N LYS A 47 -7.22 43.04 6.03
CA LYS A 47 -6.77 43.75 7.24
C LYS A 47 -5.48 43.20 7.81
N THR A 48 -4.69 44.17 8.27
CA THR A 48 -3.37 44.07 8.89
C THR A 48 -3.26 42.91 9.89
N ARG A 49 -2.15 42.16 9.78
CA ARG A 49 -1.63 41.05 10.61
C ARG A 49 -2.08 40.95 12.09
N TYR A 50 -2.41 42.08 12.73
CA TYR A 50 -2.82 42.16 14.13
C TYR A 50 -4.30 41.82 14.38
N GLU A 51 -5.20 42.11 13.43
CA GLU A 51 -6.65 41.82 13.55
C GLU A 51 -6.94 40.36 13.16
N THR A 52 -6.15 39.84 12.22
CA THR A 52 -6.08 38.47 11.72
C THR A 52 -5.85 37.44 12.83
N ASP A 53 -4.94 37.74 13.76
CA ASP A 53 -4.59 36.88 14.91
C ASP A 53 -5.71 36.80 15.97
N LEU A 54 -6.63 37.79 16.00
CA LEU A 54 -7.76 37.83 16.94
C LEU A 54 -9.01 37.15 16.37
N GLN A 55 -9.17 37.07 15.04
CA GLN A 55 -10.34 36.48 14.39
C GLN A 55 -10.25 34.96 14.18
N MET A 56 -9.06 34.37 14.19
CA MET A 56 -8.90 32.90 14.23
C MET A 56 -9.20 32.35 15.64
N VAL A 57 -10.45 32.53 16.10
CA VAL A 57 -10.94 32.05 17.39
C VAL A 57 -11.02 30.51 17.46
N TYR A 58 -10.95 29.81 16.31
CA TYR A 58 -11.25 28.38 16.22
C TYR A 58 -10.08 27.42 15.93
N SER A 59 -8.84 27.89 15.79
CA SER A 59 -7.68 26.99 15.66
C SER A 59 -6.75 27.10 16.87
N PRO A 60 -6.73 26.11 17.79
CA PRO A 60 -5.75 26.07 18.88
C PRO A 60 -4.32 25.78 18.40
N PHE A 61 -4.11 25.57 17.09
CA PHE A 61 -2.81 25.24 16.50
C PHE A 61 -2.28 26.40 15.67
N LYS A 62 -1.35 27.18 16.22
CA LYS A 62 -0.45 28.00 15.40
C LYS A 62 0.51 27.03 14.68
N PRO A 63 0.57 27.01 13.34
CA PRO A 63 1.54 26.16 12.64
C PRO A 63 2.95 26.55 13.09
N TYR A 64 3.73 25.57 13.56
CA TYR A 64 5.07 25.82 14.11
C TYR A 64 6.13 26.10 13.03
N TRP A 65 5.78 25.95 11.76
CA TRP A 65 6.63 26.27 10.61
C TRP A 65 6.15 27.56 9.94
N GLN A 66 7.07 28.51 9.72
CA GLN A 66 6.82 29.73 8.95
C GLN A 66 7.50 29.58 7.58
N PHE A 67 6.74 29.72 6.49
CA PHE A 67 7.31 29.75 5.15
C PHE A 67 7.85 31.15 4.89
N THR A 68 9.17 31.32 4.94
CA THR A 68 9.87 32.61 4.79
C THR A 68 9.97 33.09 3.34
N GLN A 69 9.52 32.30 2.37
CA GLN A 69 9.76 32.51 0.93
C GLN A 69 8.55 32.99 0.12
N VAL A 70 7.45 33.37 0.78
CA VAL A 70 6.22 33.81 0.11
C VAL A 70 5.70 35.04 0.83
N ASP A 71 5.37 36.09 0.10
CA ASP A 71 5.00 37.42 0.63
C ASP A 71 3.67 37.45 1.44
N GLY A 72 3.13 36.28 1.82
CA GLY A 72 1.97 36.13 2.70
C GLY A 72 2.28 35.15 3.84
N SER A 73 1.81 35.44 5.05
CA SER A 73 2.00 34.52 6.17
C SER A 73 1.04 33.34 6.06
N ALA A 74 1.49 32.12 6.41
CA ALA A 74 0.66 30.91 6.42
C ALA A 74 -0.76 31.07 7.01
N PRO A 75 -0.99 31.85 8.09
CA PRO A 75 -2.34 32.14 8.58
C PRO A 75 -3.24 32.91 7.61
N ASP A 76 -2.68 33.81 6.78
CA ASP A 76 -3.45 34.61 5.82
C ASP A 76 -4.14 33.72 4.78
N CYS A 77 -3.49 32.62 4.40
CA CYS A 77 -4.04 31.64 3.44
C CYS A 77 -5.25 30.89 3.99
N TRP A 78 -5.23 30.54 5.29
CA TRP A 78 -6.35 29.86 5.94
C TRP A 78 -7.56 30.79 6.07
N ILE A 79 -7.34 32.05 6.45
CA ILE A 79 -8.41 33.04 6.54
C ILE A 79 -9.00 33.35 5.17
N ALA A 80 -8.17 33.46 4.14
CA ALA A 80 -8.66 33.62 2.77
C ALA A 80 -9.56 32.43 2.37
N SER A 81 -9.18 31.21 2.75
CA SER A 81 -9.96 30.00 2.46
C SER A 81 -11.30 29.95 3.22
N ASP A 82 -11.29 30.32 4.51
CA ASP A 82 -12.49 30.40 5.33
C ASP A 82 -13.44 31.46 4.80
N CYS A 83 -12.90 32.62 4.43
CA CYS A 83 -13.72 33.69 3.86
C CYS A 83 -14.30 33.31 2.49
N LEU A 84 -13.52 32.67 1.62
CA LEU A 84 -14.01 32.13 0.33
C LEU A 84 -15.11 31.09 0.55
N PHE A 85 -14.94 30.21 1.53
CA PHE A 85 -15.94 29.20 1.88
C PHE A 85 -17.21 29.86 2.41
N GLU A 86 -17.11 30.80 3.35
CA GLU A 86 -18.25 31.50 3.95
C GLU A 86 -19.04 32.33 2.92
N ALA A 87 -18.32 33.03 2.02
CA ALA A 87 -18.89 33.83 0.96
C ALA A 87 -19.54 33.00 -0.16
N SER A 88 -19.22 31.70 -0.27
CA SER A 88 -19.79 30.83 -1.29
C SER A 88 -21.29 30.57 -1.06
N GLY A 89 -22.03 30.36 -2.15
CA GLY A 89 -23.45 30.00 -2.07
C GLY A 89 -23.66 28.62 -1.43
N GLU A 90 -24.84 28.40 -0.84
CA GLU A 90 -25.15 27.16 -0.11
C GLU A 90 -24.95 25.88 -0.95
N SER A 91 -25.31 25.92 -2.24
CA SER A 91 -25.08 24.80 -3.16
C SER A 91 -23.59 24.49 -3.34
N ARG A 92 -22.71 25.50 -3.34
CA ARG A 92 -21.26 25.33 -3.48
C ARG A 92 -20.64 24.83 -2.17
N LYS A 93 -21.15 25.27 -1.01
CA LYS A 93 -20.76 24.71 0.30
C LYS A 93 -21.05 23.21 0.37
N GLN A 94 -22.23 22.78 -0.08
CA GLN A 94 -22.58 21.36 -0.17
C GLN A 94 -21.65 20.58 -1.11
N GLN A 95 -21.28 21.17 -2.26
CA GLN A 95 -20.31 20.56 -3.17
C GLN A 95 -18.94 20.39 -2.51
N PHE A 96 -18.42 21.41 -1.81
CA PHE A 96 -17.15 21.31 -1.10
C PHE A 96 -17.18 20.23 -0.01
N ALA A 97 -18.27 20.16 0.76
CA ALA A 97 -18.45 19.11 1.76
C ALA A 97 -18.49 17.70 1.13
N ALA A 98 -19.20 17.53 0.02
CA ALA A 98 -19.26 16.27 -0.72
C ALA A 98 -17.89 15.87 -1.30
N THR A 99 -17.17 16.81 -1.91
CA THR A 99 -15.82 16.60 -2.44
C THR A 99 -14.84 16.21 -1.33
N ALA A 100 -14.86 16.91 -0.20
CA ALA A 100 -14.02 16.59 0.96
C ALA A 100 -14.30 15.17 1.46
N LEU A 101 -15.58 14.76 1.54
CA LEU A 101 -15.97 13.41 1.92
C LEU A 101 -15.45 12.37 0.92
N ILE A 102 -15.63 12.59 -0.39
CA ILE A 102 -15.15 11.67 -1.44
C ILE A 102 -13.63 11.55 -1.36
N MET A 103 -12.91 12.67 -1.28
CA MET A 103 -11.45 12.70 -1.18
C MET A 103 -10.96 12.03 0.11
N GLY A 104 -11.66 12.20 1.23
CA GLY A 104 -11.33 11.53 2.49
C GLY A 104 -11.53 10.01 2.49
N LEU A 105 -12.57 9.53 1.80
CA LEU A 105 -12.84 8.10 1.63
C LEU A 105 -11.97 7.46 0.54
N PHE A 106 -11.44 8.26 -0.37
CA PHE A 106 -10.72 7.76 -1.54
C PHE A 106 -9.45 6.96 -1.18
N PRO A 107 -8.54 7.41 -0.29
CA PRO A 107 -7.41 6.60 0.16
C PRO A 107 -7.82 5.27 0.80
N LEU A 108 -8.91 5.27 1.58
CA LEU A 108 -9.43 4.07 2.23
C LEU A 108 -9.92 3.07 1.18
N THR A 109 -10.81 3.51 0.29
CA THR A 109 -11.41 2.68 -0.75
C THR A 109 -10.36 2.12 -1.72
N ILE A 110 -9.43 2.94 -2.20
CA ILE A 110 -8.39 2.50 -3.12
C ILE A 110 -7.46 1.49 -2.49
N LYS A 111 -7.08 1.73 -1.23
CA LYS A 111 -6.21 0.79 -0.54
C LYS A 111 -6.95 -0.54 -0.36
N ASP A 112 -8.24 -0.47 -0.03
CA ASP A 112 -9.17 -1.59 0.13
C ASP A 112 -9.50 -2.37 -1.14
N ILE A 113 -9.17 -1.86 -2.34
CA ILE A 113 -9.19 -2.67 -3.57
C ILE A 113 -8.22 -3.84 -3.41
N ALA A 114 -8.76 -5.00 -3.06
CA ALA A 114 -8.06 -6.18 -2.57
C ALA A 114 -7.43 -7.01 -3.70
N TRP A 115 -6.85 -6.37 -4.71
CA TRP A 115 -6.10 -7.07 -5.75
C TRP A 115 -4.58 -6.95 -5.49
N PRO A 116 -3.81 -8.05 -5.46
CA PRO A 116 -4.24 -9.46 -5.49
C PRO A 116 -5.05 -9.82 -4.24
N ALA A 117 -5.86 -10.88 -4.30
CA ALA A 117 -6.78 -11.28 -3.24
C ALA A 117 -6.12 -11.16 -1.84
N ARG A 118 -6.70 -10.30 -0.98
CA ARG A 118 -6.25 -10.05 0.41
C ARG A 118 -4.87 -9.40 0.54
N ARG A 119 -4.32 -8.84 -0.56
CA ARG A 119 -2.99 -8.20 -0.64
C ARG A 119 -1.83 -9.15 -0.32
N LEU A 120 -2.07 -10.47 -0.33
CA LEU A 120 -1.08 -11.47 0.02
C LEU A 120 -0.30 -11.90 -1.22
N VAL A 121 1.03 -11.97 -1.09
CA VAL A 121 1.90 -12.56 -2.11
C VAL A 121 2.75 -13.64 -1.48
N PHE A 122 2.64 -14.86 -2.00
CA PHE A 122 3.44 -15.98 -1.53
C PHE A 122 4.86 -15.91 -2.10
N VAL A 123 5.85 -16.07 -1.23
CA VAL A 123 7.29 -16.01 -1.52
C VAL A 123 7.96 -17.25 -0.91
N THR A 124 8.90 -17.85 -1.61
CA THR A 124 9.61 -19.07 -1.22
C THR A 124 10.65 -18.79 -0.14
N LYS A 125 11.43 -17.71 -0.30
CA LYS A 125 12.53 -17.34 0.61
C LYS A 125 12.32 -15.96 1.21
N ASP A 126 12.89 -15.77 2.39
CA ASP A 126 13.01 -14.46 3.01
C ASP A 126 13.78 -13.50 2.12
N ARG A 127 13.31 -12.26 2.10
CA ARG A 127 13.90 -11.18 1.30
C ARG A 127 14.80 -10.32 2.17
N LEU A 128 15.59 -9.50 1.49
CA LEU A 128 16.32 -8.42 2.13
C LEU A 128 15.31 -7.50 2.84
N TRP A 129 15.60 -7.18 4.11
CA TRP A 129 14.81 -6.27 4.95
C TRP A 129 14.33 -4.98 4.23
N PRO A 130 15.15 -4.24 3.47
CA PRO A 130 14.67 -3.04 2.76
C PRO A 130 13.61 -3.34 1.69
N VAL A 131 13.68 -4.49 1.03
CA VAL A 131 12.69 -4.89 0.02
C VAL A 131 11.35 -5.22 0.69
N GLU A 132 11.39 -5.84 1.87
CA GLU A 132 10.18 -6.10 2.65
C GLU A 132 9.47 -4.79 3.02
N ILE A 133 10.22 -3.78 3.49
CA ILE A 133 9.67 -2.44 3.79
C ILE A 133 9.01 -1.82 2.57
N ILE A 134 9.70 -1.82 1.42
CA ILE A 134 9.16 -1.26 0.17
C ILE A 134 7.90 -1.99 -0.26
N VAL A 135 7.89 -3.32 -0.20
CA VAL A 135 6.71 -4.11 -0.61
C VAL A 135 5.53 -3.84 0.35
N LEU A 136 5.78 -3.74 1.66
CA LEU A 136 4.77 -3.40 2.66
C LEU A 136 4.22 -1.98 2.47
N SER A 137 5.08 -1.01 2.16
CA SER A 137 4.66 0.38 1.93
C SER A 137 3.87 0.53 0.63
N LEU A 138 4.17 -0.28 -0.40
CA LEU A 138 3.38 -0.38 -1.63
C LEU A 138 2.05 -1.14 -1.42
N GLY A 139 1.79 -1.65 -0.22
CA GLY A 139 0.50 -2.21 0.18
C GLY A 139 0.32 -3.71 -0.06
N LEU A 140 1.41 -4.47 -0.26
CA LEU A 140 1.37 -5.93 -0.29
C LEU A 140 2.04 -6.54 0.92
N VAL A 141 1.49 -7.67 1.40
CA VAL A 141 2.06 -8.44 2.52
C VAL A 141 2.67 -9.72 1.96
N PRO A 142 4.00 -9.89 2.01
CA PRO A 142 4.62 -11.14 1.63
C PRO A 142 4.38 -12.22 2.68
N LEU A 143 3.99 -13.40 2.23
CA LEU A 143 3.89 -14.60 3.07
C LEU A 143 4.92 -15.62 2.61
N CYS A 144 5.76 -16.03 3.56
CA CYS A 144 6.79 -17.01 3.27
C CYS A 144 6.25 -18.42 3.41
N THR A 145 6.43 -19.24 2.38
CA THR A 145 5.96 -20.64 2.34
C THR A 145 7.08 -21.65 2.59
N GLY A 146 8.35 -21.27 2.40
CA GLY A 146 9.53 -22.13 2.55
C GLY A 146 9.72 -23.17 1.43
N ASN A 147 8.69 -23.48 0.63
CA ASN A 147 8.75 -24.49 -0.43
C ASN A 147 8.25 -23.95 -1.78
N PRO A 148 9.05 -24.01 -2.86
CA PRO A 148 8.68 -23.42 -4.15
C PRO A 148 7.45 -24.09 -4.79
N LYS A 149 7.21 -25.38 -4.54
CA LYS A 149 6.04 -26.10 -5.08
C LYS A 149 4.74 -25.56 -4.46
N THR A 150 4.74 -25.34 -3.13
CA THR A 150 3.57 -24.81 -2.42
C THR A 150 3.36 -23.33 -2.74
N THR A 151 4.43 -22.52 -2.85
CA THR A 151 4.38 -21.13 -3.30
C THR A 151 3.68 -21.04 -4.65
N ARG A 152 4.14 -21.83 -5.62
CA ARG A 152 3.60 -21.81 -6.98
C ARG A 152 2.14 -22.25 -7.01
N ARG A 153 1.78 -23.33 -6.30
CA ARG A 153 0.39 -23.81 -6.24
C ARG A 153 -0.56 -22.75 -5.66
N ARG A 154 -0.21 -22.17 -4.50
CA ARG A 154 -1.02 -21.13 -3.83
C ARG A 154 -1.10 -19.84 -4.64
N SER A 155 0.01 -19.42 -5.25
CA SER A 155 0.07 -18.23 -6.10
C SER A 155 -0.76 -18.39 -7.38
N CYS A 156 -0.73 -19.56 -8.03
CA CYS A 156 -1.56 -19.83 -9.20
C CYS A 156 -3.06 -19.93 -8.84
N GLN A 157 -3.40 -20.43 -7.65
CA GLN A 157 -4.79 -20.50 -7.17
C GLN A 157 -5.37 -19.11 -6.87
N SER A 158 -4.55 -18.14 -6.47
CA SER A 158 -5.05 -16.82 -6.07
C SER A 158 -5.34 -15.89 -7.25
N SER A 159 -4.61 -16.00 -8.37
CA SER A 159 -4.86 -15.17 -9.54
C SER A 159 -4.33 -15.72 -10.87
N LEU A 160 -5.03 -15.39 -11.95
CA LEU A 160 -4.59 -15.66 -13.32
C LEU A 160 -3.29 -14.92 -13.66
N ILE A 161 -3.16 -13.68 -13.19
CA ILE A 161 -1.98 -12.84 -13.42
C ILE A 161 -0.73 -13.48 -12.80
N ALA A 162 -0.85 -14.02 -11.58
CA ALA A 162 0.25 -14.76 -10.97
C ALA A 162 0.64 -15.98 -11.81
N THR A 163 -0.34 -16.77 -12.27
CA THR A 163 -0.08 -17.94 -13.13
C THR A 163 0.72 -17.57 -14.39
N THR A 164 0.39 -16.44 -15.03
CA THR A 164 1.13 -15.92 -16.18
C THR A 164 2.52 -15.44 -15.77
N ALA A 165 2.62 -14.65 -14.69
CA ALA A 165 3.87 -14.04 -14.25
C ALA A 165 4.93 -15.06 -13.83
N TRP A 166 4.54 -16.21 -13.28
CA TRP A 166 5.46 -17.33 -12.95
C TRP A 166 6.13 -17.97 -14.17
N ARG A 167 5.55 -17.79 -15.38
CA ARG A 167 6.14 -18.29 -16.64
C ARG A 167 7.06 -17.27 -17.31
N VAL A 168 7.10 -16.04 -16.80
CA VAL A 168 7.87 -14.95 -17.40
C VAL A 168 9.34 -15.08 -17.01
N GLU A 169 10.22 -14.86 -17.98
CA GLU A 169 11.68 -14.85 -17.77
C GLU A 169 12.11 -13.69 -16.86
N LYS A 170 13.18 -13.89 -16.08
CA LYS A 170 13.70 -12.88 -15.14
C LYS A 170 14.05 -11.55 -15.81
N GLN A 171 14.51 -11.56 -17.07
CA GLN A 171 14.80 -10.32 -17.81
C GLN A 171 13.53 -9.48 -18.06
N LYS A 172 12.44 -10.13 -18.45
CA LYS A 172 11.14 -9.46 -18.64
C LYS A 172 10.58 -8.94 -17.32
N ILE A 173 10.76 -9.67 -16.22
CA ILE A 173 10.40 -9.18 -14.87
C ILE A 173 11.17 -7.90 -14.53
N ARG A 174 12.50 -7.85 -14.77
CA ARG A 174 13.31 -6.64 -14.56
C ARG A 174 12.80 -5.47 -15.40
N PHE A 175 12.49 -5.71 -16.67
CA PHE A 175 11.89 -4.69 -17.54
C PHE A 175 10.54 -4.19 -17.00
N CYS A 176 9.65 -5.08 -16.55
CA CYS A 176 8.39 -4.69 -15.92
C CYS A 176 8.61 -3.84 -14.67
N ILE A 177 9.58 -4.17 -13.82
CA ILE A 177 9.92 -3.38 -12.63
C ILE A 177 10.35 -1.97 -13.03
N LEU A 178 11.25 -1.84 -14.01
CA LEU A 178 11.70 -0.53 -14.50
C LEU A 178 10.54 0.27 -15.09
N PHE A 179 9.69 -0.37 -15.89
CA PHE A 179 8.51 0.26 -16.49
C PHE A 179 7.54 0.76 -15.42
N PHE A 180 7.10 -0.10 -14.50
CA PHE A 180 6.15 0.30 -13.45
C PHE A 180 6.75 1.29 -12.45
N SER A 181 8.07 1.24 -12.21
CA SER A 181 8.75 2.27 -11.41
C SER A 181 8.69 3.63 -12.10
N ALA A 182 9.01 3.70 -13.40
CA ALA A 182 8.91 4.94 -14.19
C ALA A 182 7.48 5.46 -14.27
N THR A 183 6.49 4.58 -14.49
CA THR A 183 5.07 4.95 -14.49
C THR A 183 4.63 5.46 -13.11
N LEU A 184 5.06 4.81 -12.03
CA LEU A 184 4.73 5.25 -10.67
C LEU A 184 5.33 6.63 -10.35
N LEU A 185 6.58 6.88 -10.78
CA LEU A 185 7.20 8.20 -10.66
C LEU A 185 6.42 9.26 -11.46
N LEU A 186 5.99 8.92 -12.68
CA LEU A 186 5.14 9.81 -13.48
C LEU A 186 3.83 10.12 -12.76
N CYS A 187 3.14 9.10 -12.21
CA CYS A 187 1.92 9.30 -11.45
C CYS A 187 2.15 10.18 -10.21
N PHE A 188 3.25 9.99 -9.47
CA PHE A 188 3.59 10.85 -8.34
C PHE A 188 3.87 12.29 -8.76
N SER A 189 4.59 12.50 -9.86
CA SER A 189 4.80 13.83 -10.44
C SER A 189 3.49 14.47 -10.88
N SER A 190 2.56 13.69 -11.45
CA SER A 190 1.22 14.20 -11.81
C SER A 190 0.40 14.57 -10.57
N LEU A 191 0.40 13.76 -9.51
CA LEU A 191 -0.26 14.09 -8.24
C LEU A 191 0.33 15.35 -7.61
N PHE A 192 1.64 15.52 -7.71
CA PHE A 192 2.35 16.71 -7.24
C PHE A 192 1.91 17.97 -7.99
N VAL A 193 1.88 17.91 -9.32
CA VAL A 193 1.41 19.03 -10.16
C VAL A 193 -0.06 19.33 -9.88
N MET A 194 -0.89 18.30 -9.75
CA MET A 194 -2.32 18.45 -9.40
C MET A 194 -2.50 19.07 -8.01
N GLU A 195 -1.68 18.69 -7.02
CA GLU A 195 -1.74 19.30 -5.68
C GLU A 195 -1.42 20.80 -5.76
N ILE A 196 -0.35 21.16 -6.47
CA ILE A 196 0.03 22.56 -6.67
C ILE A 196 -1.07 23.33 -7.39
N TYR A 197 -1.66 22.74 -8.43
CA TYR A 197 -2.74 23.35 -9.19
C TYR A 197 -3.99 23.55 -8.34
N SER A 198 -4.55 22.48 -7.77
CA SER A 198 -5.78 22.55 -6.98
C SER A 198 -5.63 23.43 -5.74
N LYS A 199 -4.47 23.40 -5.04
CA LYS A 199 -4.26 24.25 -3.85
C LYS A 199 -3.98 25.70 -4.18
N ARG A 200 -3.30 26.00 -5.28
CA ARG A 200 -3.16 27.39 -5.74
C ARG A 200 -4.51 27.97 -6.14
N SER A 201 -5.34 27.19 -6.85
CA SER A 201 -6.67 27.61 -7.24
C SER A 201 -7.59 27.86 -6.05
N SER A 202 -7.44 27.12 -4.94
CA SER A 202 -8.30 27.28 -3.76
C SER A 202 -7.78 28.20 -2.67
N LEU A 203 -6.47 28.22 -2.41
CA LEU A 203 -5.86 28.90 -1.25
C LEU A 203 -5.01 30.11 -1.66
N GLY A 204 -4.71 30.30 -2.94
CA GLY A 204 -3.83 31.37 -3.43
C GLY A 204 -2.36 31.25 -2.97
N CYS A 205 -2.04 30.24 -2.17
CA CYS A 205 -0.73 30.07 -1.54
C CYS A 205 -0.08 28.74 -1.94
N PRO A 206 1.27 28.70 -2.11
CA PRO A 206 2.02 27.46 -2.25
C PRO A 206 2.14 26.81 -0.88
N VAL A 207 1.09 26.09 -0.50
CA VAL A 207 1.05 25.26 0.70
C VAL A 207 1.97 24.04 0.49
N PRO A 208 2.61 23.49 1.54
CA PRO A 208 3.52 22.35 1.40
C PRO A 208 2.85 21.17 0.69
N ILE A 209 3.67 20.42 -0.04
CA ILE A 209 3.28 19.23 -0.81
C ILE A 209 2.92 18.11 0.16
N PHE A 210 1.69 18.12 0.66
CA PHE A 210 1.24 17.18 1.66
C PHE A 210 1.11 15.76 1.11
N ILE A 211 0.72 15.59 -0.15
CA ILE A 211 0.56 14.24 -0.73
C ILE A 211 1.91 13.58 -0.97
N GLY A 212 2.91 14.34 -1.42
CA GLY A 212 4.28 13.84 -1.56
C GLY A 212 4.83 13.38 -0.21
N THR A 213 4.75 14.24 0.80
CA THR A 213 5.17 13.90 2.17
C THR A 213 4.38 12.71 2.73
N TRP A 214 3.08 12.64 2.45
CA TRP A 214 2.20 11.54 2.86
C TRP A 214 2.70 10.17 2.39
N HIS A 215 3.11 10.07 1.13
CA HIS A 215 3.63 8.83 0.57
C HIS A 215 5.01 8.46 1.13
N ILE A 216 5.83 9.44 1.52
CA ILE A 216 7.10 9.19 2.22
C ILE A 216 6.82 8.67 3.65
N ILE A 217 5.87 9.27 4.36
CA ILE A 217 5.45 8.84 5.71
C ILE A 217 4.91 7.41 5.70
N ALA A 218 4.39 6.92 4.57
CA ALA A 218 3.95 5.53 4.40
C ALA A 218 5.05 4.48 4.64
N LEU A 219 6.34 4.88 4.58
CA LEU A 219 7.46 4.01 4.93
C LEU A 219 7.49 3.69 6.43
N ILE A 220 7.04 4.60 7.30
CA ILE A 220 7.07 4.44 8.76
C ILE A 220 6.32 3.18 9.22
N PRO A 221 5.02 2.97 8.89
CA PRO A 221 4.32 1.76 9.28
C PRO A 221 4.93 0.50 8.65
N GLY A 222 5.54 0.60 7.45
CA GLY A 222 6.28 -0.50 6.83
C GLY A 222 7.54 -0.89 7.61
N VAL A 223 8.29 0.09 8.11
CA VAL A 223 9.45 -0.14 8.98
C VAL A 223 9.03 -0.76 10.30
N ILE A 224 7.99 -0.21 10.96
CA ILE A 224 7.46 -0.75 12.22
C ILE A 224 7.01 -2.20 12.04
N HIS A 225 6.23 -2.49 11.00
CA HIS A 225 5.80 -3.85 10.67
C HIS A 225 7.01 -4.77 10.49
N SER A 226 7.98 -4.40 9.65
CA SER A 226 9.15 -5.25 9.38
C SER A 226 10.02 -5.50 10.63
N LEU A 227 10.18 -4.51 11.51
CA LEU A 227 10.89 -4.67 12.78
C LEU A 227 10.15 -5.62 13.72
N PHE A 228 8.82 -5.50 13.83
CA PHE A 228 8.02 -6.39 14.66
C PHE A 228 7.95 -7.82 14.09
N SER A 229 7.81 -7.98 12.78
CA SER A 229 7.83 -9.29 12.13
C SER A 229 9.18 -9.98 12.35
N GLN A 230 10.30 -9.25 12.23
CA GLN A 230 11.63 -9.77 12.51
C GLN A 230 11.82 -10.13 13.99
N SER A 231 11.34 -9.28 14.90
CA SER A 231 11.42 -9.53 16.35
C SER A 231 10.64 -10.79 16.74
N GLN A 232 9.42 -10.93 16.23
CA GLN A 232 8.60 -12.12 16.47
C GLN A 232 9.28 -13.38 15.94
N ARG A 233 9.82 -13.35 14.71
CA ARG A 233 10.57 -14.49 14.13
C ARG A 233 11.72 -14.92 15.04
N ARG A 234 12.54 -13.98 15.52
CA ARG A 234 13.64 -14.27 16.45
C ARG A 234 13.16 -14.90 17.76
N SER A 235 12.03 -14.43 18.29
CA SER A 235 11.43 -14.99 19.50
C SER A 235 10.92 -16.41 19.29
N TYR A 236 10.30 -16.73 18.14
CA TYR A 236 9.88 -18.09 17.81
C TYR A 236 11.05 -19.03 17.58
N GLU A 237 12.09 -18.58 16.89
CA GLU A 237 13.33 -19.37 16.71
C GLU A 237 13.95 -19.74 18.07
N ARG A 238 14.05 -18.77 19.00
CA ARG A 238 14.56 -19.04 20.36
C ARG A 238 13.71 -20.07 21.11
N LYS A 239 12.38 -19.96 21.05
CA LYS A 239 11.47 -20.93 21.68
C LYS A 239 11.58 -22.32 21.07
N ARG A 240 11.76 -22.43 19.74
CA ARG A 240 11.96 -23.72 19.06
C ARG A 240 13.26 -24.39 19.48
N VAL A 241 14.36 -23.63 19.56
CA VAL A 241 15.64 -24.17 20.04
C VAL A 241 15.50 -24.67 21.48
N GLN A 242 14.87 -23.88 22.37
CA GLN A 242 14.60 -24.29 23.75
C GLN A 242 13.75 -25.56 23.86
N LEU A 243 12.70 -25.68 23.03
CA LEU A 243 11.86 -26.89 22.99
C LEU A 243 12.64 -28.10 22.47
N ALA A 244 13.46 -27.93 21.43
CA ALA A 244 14.31 -29.00 20.90
C ALA A 244 15.35 -29.47 21.93
N ASP A 245 15.98 -28.54 22.65
CA ASP A 245 16.93 -28.87 23.72
C ASP A 245 16.25 -29.57 24.90
N THR A 246 15.04 -29.12 25.25
CA THR A 246 14.21 -29.77 26.29
C THR A 246 13.85 -31.20 25.88
N GLN A 247 13.39 -31.41 24.64
CA GLN A 247 13.06 -32.74 24.13
C GLN A 247 14.30 -33.66 24.08
N ARG A 248 15.47 -33.11 23.73
CA ARG A 248 16.74 -33.84 23.75
C ARG A 248 17.13 -34.26 25.17
N SER A 249 16.94 -33.38 26.15
CA SER A 249 17.20 -33.70 27.56
C SER A 249 16.31 -34.82 28.09
N LEU A 250 15.01 -34.81 27.73
CA LEU A 250 14.06 -35.87 28.10
C LEU A 250 14.45 -37.22 27.48
N SER A 251 14.81 -37.23 26.19
CA SER A 251 15.26 -38.48 25.52
C SER A 251 16.56 -39.04 26.11
N THR A 252 17.43 -38.19 26.66
CA THR A 252 18.67 -38.64 27.31
C THR A 252 18.38 -39.26 28.68
N GLN A 253 17.36 -38.76 29.38
CA GLN A 253 16.94 -39.29 30.68
C GLN A 253 16.31 -40.68 30.57
N ASP A 254 15.48 -40.93 29.54
CA ASP A 254 14.87 -42.25 29.30
C ASP A 254 15.90 -43.31 28.91
N ASN A 255 16.88 -42.96 28.07
CA ASN A 255 17.94 -43.90 27.67
C ASN A 255 18.83 -44.35 28.84
N ASN A 256 18.99 -43.53 29.89
CA ASN A 256 19.74 -43.92 31.09
C ASN A 256 18.95 -44.83 32.03
N SER A 257 17.62 -44.96 31.87
CA SER A 257 16.79 -45.91 32.62
C SER A 257 16.58 -47.25 31.90
N ALA A 258 16.81 -47.32 30.58
CA ALA A 258 16.64 -48.52 29.78
C ALA A 258 17.95 -49.30 29.61
N HIS A 259 18.41 -49.94 30.68
CA HIS A 259 19.55 -50.86 30.66
C HIS A 259 19.15 -52.24 30.09
N HIS A 260 18.69 -52.34 28.85
CA HIS A 260 18.88 -53.54 28.00
C HIS A 260 18.45 -53.31 26.53
N SER A 261 19.33 -53.74 25.62
CA SER A 261 19.12 -54.08 24.18
C SER A 261 19.15 -52.99 23.09
N SER A 262 20.33 -52.94 22.45
CA SER A 262 20.60 -52.89 20.99
C SER A 262 20.57 -51.53 20.24
N PRO A 263 21.63 -51.20 19.46
CA PRO A 263 21.75 -49.92 18.77
C PRO A 263 21.17 -49.96 17.34
N ILE A 264 20.30 -49.01 17.01
CA ILE A 264 19.96 -48.69 15.61
C ILE A 264 20.33 -47.24 15.34
N THR A 265 21.30 -47.08 14.43
CA THR A 265 21.91 -45.81 14.02
C THR A 265 21.19 -45.30 12.78
N SER A 266 20.43 -44.21 12.89
CA SER A 266 20.08 -43.39 11.71
C SER A 266 20.20 -41.90 12.06
N ILE A 267 21.29 -41.28 11.62
CA ILE A 267 21.53 -39.85 11.75
C ILE A 267 20.84 -39.16 10.56
N GLN A 268 19.73 -38.48 10.80
CA GLN A 268 19.15 -37.55 9.83
C GLN A 268 19.96 -36.25 9.82
N SER A 269 20.42 -35.85 8.64
CA SER A 269 21.18 -34.63 8.40
C SER A 269 20.29 -33.40 8.61
N PHE A 270 20.62 -32.63 9.64
CA PHE A 270 19.97 -31.35 9.95
C PHE A 270 20.42 -30.31 8.92
N THR A 271 19.55 -29.96 7.99
CA THR A 271 19.75 -28.80 7.11
C THR A 271 19.43 -27.53 7.90
N PRO A 272 20.24 -26.46 7.81
CA PRO A 272 19.98 -25.22 8.55
C PRO A 272 18.59 -24.67 8.17
N PRO A 273 17.79 -24.24 9.15
CA PRO A 273 16.42 -23.84 8.88
C PRO A 273 16.42 -22.62 7.97
N ALA A 274 15.64 -22.72 6.88
CA ALA A 274 15.21 -21.54 6.16
C ALA A 274 14.54 -20.60 7.17
N ARG A 275 14.91 -19.32 7.12
CA ARG A 275 14.48 -18.24 8.03
C ARG A 275 12.95 -17.96 7.98
N CYS A 276 12.25 -18.68 7.10
CA CYS A 276 10.81 -18.80 7.04
C CYS A 276 10.37 -19.95 7.95
N LEU A 277 9.60 -19.67 9.01
CA LEU A 277 8.83 -20.72 9.66
C LEU A 277 7.94 -21.37 8.59
N PRO A 278 8.14 -22.66 8.27
CA PRO A 278 7.15 -23.38 7.50
C PRO A 278 5.86 -23.23 8.30
N ILE A 279 4.82 -22.70 7.66
CA ILE A 279 3.49 -23.05 8.12
C ILE A 279 3.46 -24.57 7.89
N ASP A 280 3.62 -25.36 8.96
CA ASP A 280 3.48 -26.80 8.89
C ASP A 280 2.00 -27.06 8.53
N ILE A 281 1.76 -27.30 7.25
CA ILE A 281 0.46 -27.74 6.70
C ILE A 281 0.54 -29.24 6.40
N ASN A 282 1.45 -29.97 7.06
CA ASN A 282 1.52 -31.42 6.92
C ASN A 282 0.51 -32.16 7.81
N ASP A 283 -0.35 -31.45 8.54
CA ASP A 283 -1.55 -31.99 9.23
C ASP A 283 -2.75 -32.17 8.27
N GLU A 284 -2.52 -32.69 7.06
CA GLU A 284 -3.61 -33.07 6.13
C GLU A 284 -3.75 -34.61 5.99
N ASN A 285 -3.07 -35.40 6.82
CA ASN A 285 -3.04 -36.88 6.69
C ASN A 285 -3.45 -37.69 7.92
N ASP A 286 -3.87 -37.08 9.02
CA ASP A 286 -4.52 -37.84 10.11
C ASP A 286 -6.03 -37.74 9.95
N GLU A 287 -6.61 -38.82 9.42
CA GLU A 287 -8.05 -39.09 9.39
C GLU A 287 -8.56 -39.35 10.82
N ASP A 288 -8.48 -38.36 11.72
CA ASP A 288 -9.17 -38.42 13.01
C ASP A 288 -10.40 -37.49 13.00
N GLU A 289 -11.55 -38.14 13.09
CA GLU A 289 -12.91 -37.65 12.99
C GLU A 289 -13.30 -36.77 14.20
N HIS A 290 -12.67 -35.60 14.34
CA HIS A 290 -13.14 -34.53 15.23
C HIS A 290 -12.97 -33.15 14.59
N THR A 291 -13.80 -32.88 13.58
CA THR A 291 -14.22 -31.55 13.06
C THR A 291 -13.26 -30.38 13.34
N GLU A 292 -12.00 -30.51 12.90
CA GLU A 292 -11.10 -29.37 12.84
C GLU A 292 -11.51 -28.47 11.66
N PRO A 293 -11.46 -27.13 11.84
CA PRO A 293 -11.81 -26.19 10.79
C PRO A 293 -10.80 -26.33 9.65
N THR A 294 -11.23 -26.97 8.56
CA THR A 294 -10.49 -27.14 7.29
C THR A 294 -9.57 -25.95 7.00
N GLY A 295 -8.34 -26.14 6.51
CA GLY A 295 -7.35 -25.05 6.32
C GLY A 295 -7.85 -23.81 5.57
N ARG A 296 -8.96 -23.93 4.82
CA ARG A 296 -9.73 -22.82 4.24
C ARG A 296 -10.34 -21.86 5.27
N GLU A 297 -10.83 -22.35 6.40
CA GLU A 297 -11.38 -21.54 7.48
C GLU A 297 -10.29 -20.79 8.25
N ARG A 298 -9.12 -21.41 8.45
CA ARG A 298 -7.95 -20.72 9.02
C ARG A 298 -7.45 -19.60 8.10
N GLU A 299 -7.43 -19.84 6.78
CA GLU A 299 -7.19 -18.78 5.79
C GLU A 299 -8.26 -17.69 5.81
N LYS A 300 -9.54 -18.01 6.05
CA LYS A 300 -10.60 -16.99 6.24
C LYS A 300 -10.40 -16.18 7.52
N ARG A 301 -9.95 -16.79 8.64
CA ARG A 301 -9.66 -16.08 9.90
C ARG A 301 -8.42 -15.18 9.82
N ILE A 302 -7.41 -15.57 9.04
CA ILE A 302 -6.18 -14.76 8.85
C ILE A 302 -6.42 -13.56 7.92
N ALA A 303 -7.51 -13.56 7.15
CA ALA A 303 -7.80 -12.55 6.15
C ALA A 303 -8.78 -11.50 6.62
N SER A 304 -8.38 -10.69 7.59
CA SER A 304 -9.02 -9.40 7.79
C SER A 304 -8.78 -8.52 6.55
N ALA A 305 -9.80 -7.77 6.13
CA ALA A 305 -9.68 -6.78 5.06
C ALA A 305 -8.71 -5.65 5.41
N VAL A 306 -8.46 -5.43 6.72
CA VAL A 306 -7.61 -4.37 7.25
C VAL A 306 -6.17 -4.88 7.39
N GLN A 307 -5.24 -4.20 6.73
CA GLN A 307 -3.80 -4.48 6.83
C GLN A 307 -3.34 -4.34 8.29
N GLY A 308 -2.75 -5.40 8.84
CA GLY A 308 -2.26 -5.43 10.23
C GLY A 308 -3.28 -5.81 11.30
N ALA A 309 -4.53 -6.15 10.95
CA ALA A 309 -5.54 -6.48 11.96
C ALA A 309 -5.26 -7.77 12.75
N ASN A 310 -4.46 -8.69 12.18
CA ASN A 310 -4.02 -9.91 12.87
C ASN A 310 -2.57 -9.80 13.37
N GLU A 311 -2.01 -8.59 13.37
CA GLU A 311 -0.65 -8.34 13.80
C GLU A 311 -0.61 -7.75 15.21
N ALA A 312 0.61 -7.52 15.73
CA ALA A 312 0.77 -6.90 17.03
C ALA A 312 0.12 -5.50 17.05
N TRP A 313 -0.49 -5.15 18.19
CA TRP A 313 -1.17 -3.87 18.40
C TRP A 313 -0.39 -2.63 17.94
N PRO A 314 0.96 -2.53 18.04
CA PRO A 314 1.68 -1.34 17.59
C PRO A 314 1.64 -1.17 16.07
N VAL A 315 1.64 -2.27 15.33
CA VAL A 315 1.57 -2.25 13.87
C VAL A 315 0.18 -1.81 13.42
N GLN A 316 -0.86 -2.34 14.06
CA GLN A 316 -2.24 -1.91 13.83
C GLN A 316 -2.42 -0.43 14.13
N MET A 317 -1.88 0.06 15.25
CA MET A 317 -1.92 1.48 15.61
C MET A 317 -1.16 2.35 14.59
N ALA A 318 0.03 1.95 14.14
CA ALA A 318 0.80 2.69 13.15
C ALA A 318 0.05 2.83 11.82
N TRP A 319 -0.56 1.74 11.33
CA TRP A 319 -1.41 1.79 10.14
C TRP A 319 -2.68 2.61 10.37
N GLY A 320 -3.31 2.50 11.54
CA GLY A 320 -4.49 3.29 11.91
C GLY A 320 -4.23 4.79 11.91
N VAL A 321 -3.16 5.24 12.57
CA VAL A 321 -2.72 6.65 12.55
C VAL A 321 -2.40 7.09 11.13
N TYR A 322 -1.74 6.22 10.35
CA TYR A 322 -1.51 6.50 8.93
C TYR A 322 -2.85 6.71 8.20
N TYR A 323 -3.84 5.84 8.34
CA TYR A 323 -5.12 6.05 7.63
C TYR A 323 -5.84 7.34 8.04
N ILE A 324 -5.90 7.64 9.33
CA ILE A 324 -6.55 8.85 9.84
C ILE A 324 -5.86 10.10 9.28
N ALA A 325 -4.52 10.17 9.37
CA ALA A 325 -3.78 11.31 8.86
C ALA A 325 -3.90 11.45 7.34
N GLY A 326 -3.95 10.34 6.60
CA GLY A 326 -4.17 10.33 5.16
C GLY A 326 -5.53 10.88 4.79
N THR A 327 -6.59 10.44 5.48
CA THR A 327 -7.93 11.01 5.30
C THR A 327 -7.92 12.51 5.55
N LEU A 328 -7.30 13.00 6.64
CA LEU A 328 -7.20 14.44 6.91
C LEU A 328 -6.45 15.22 5.82
N VAL A 329 -5.36 14.67 5.30
CA VAL A 329 -4.60 15.27 4.20
C VAL A 329 -5.44 15.38 2.94
N PHE A 330 -6.17 14.32 2.56
CA PHE A 330 -7.01 14.35 1.36
C PHE A 330 -8.28 15.19 1.55
N THR A 331 -8.89 15.20 2.74
CA THR A 331 -10.03 16.08 3.04
C THR A 331 -9.64 17.55 3.00
N SER A 332 -8.37 17.90 3.25
CA SER A 332 -7.91 19.29 3.15
C SER A 332 -8.00 19.87 1.73
N ILE A 333 -8.16 19.00 0.71
CA ILE A 333 -8.32 19.39 -0.69
C ILE A 333 -9.83 19.61 -0.95
N MET A 334 -10.42 20.60 -0.28
CA MET A 334 -11.88 20.81 -0.27
C MET A 334 -12.40 21.51 -1.53
N ALA A 335 -11.58 22.36 -2.15
CA ALA A 335 -11.99 23.22 -3.26
C ALA A 335 -11.40 22.72 -4.58
N VAL A 336 -11.96 21.61 -5.05
CA VAL A 336 -11.61 20.96 -6.32
C VAL A 336 -12.87 20.98 -7.20
N THR A 337 -12.70 21.35 -8.46
CA THR A 337 -13.81 21.28 -9.43
C THR A 337 -14.17 19.81 -9.75
N VAL A 338 -15.37 19.55 -10.25
CA VAL A 338 -15.78 18.16 -10.61
C VAL A 338 -14.82 17.51 -11.62
N PRO A 339 -14.38 18.19 -12.70
CA PRO A 339 -13.39 17.61 -13.63
C PRO A 339 -12.05 17.32 -12.96
N GLU A 340 -11.55 18.20 -12.10
CA GLU A 340 -10.32 17.95 -11.34
C GLU A 340 -10.49 16.75 -10.40
N LEU A 341 -11.64 16.61 -9.73
CA LEU A 341 -11.93 15.47 -8.87
C LEU A 341 -11.86 14.15 -9.65
N VAL A 342 -12.36 14.12 -10.89
CA VAL A 342 -12.23 12.94 -11.77
C VAL A 342 -10.76 12.64 -12.06
N ILE A 343 -9.94 13.65 -12.34
CA ILE A 343 -8.49 13.48 -12.57
C ILE A 343 -7.81 12.93 -11.31
N TRP A 344 -8.14 13.46 -10.12
CA TRP A 344 -7.66 12.96 -8.84
C TRP A 344 -8.01 11.47 -8.65
N VAL A 345 -9.25 11.09 -8.96
CA VAL A 345 -9.72 9.71 -8.86
C VAL A 345 -8.96 8.79 -9.79
N VAL A 346 -8.79 9.17 -11.06
CA VAL A 346 -8.05 8.38 -12.06
C VAL A 346 -6.57 8.26 -11.69
N LEU A 347 -5.92 9.36 -11.30
CA LEU A 347 -4.51 9.35 -10.89
C LEU A 347 -4.28 8.51 -9.64
N GLY A 348 -5.15 8.60 -8.63
CA GLY A 348 -5.02 7.77 -7.43
C GLY A 348 -5.21 6.28 -7.72
N LEU A 349 -6.18 5.92 -8.57
CA LEU A 349 -6.38 4.54 -9.01
C LEU A 349 -5.16 4.02 -9.79
N ALA A 350 -4.63 4.82 -10.71
CA ALA A 350 -3.44 4.48 -11.48
C ALA A 350 -2.21 4.31 -10.58
N THR A 351 -2.00 5.23 -9.63
CA THR A 351 -0.90 5.18 -8.65
C THR A 351 -0.98 3.90 -7.82
N ALA A 352 -2.17 3.56 -7.31
CA ALA A 352 -2.36 2.38 -6.48
C ALA A 352 -2.27 1.07 -7.27
N ALA A 353 -2.72 1.04 -8.52
CA ALA A 353 -2.55 -0.11 -9.40
C ALA A 353 -1.05 -0.32 -9.70
N CYS A 354 -0.34 0.74 -10.09
CA CYS A 354 1.09 0.69 -10.38
C CYS A 354 1.91 0.28 -9.16
N SER A 355 1.59 0.79 -7.96
CA SER A 355 2.30 0.44 -6.73
C SER A 355 2.15 -1.04 -6.38
N LYS A 356 0.93 -1.58 -6.46
CA LYS A 356 0.64 -3.00 -6.19
C LYS A 356 1.28 -3.91 -7.25
N ILE A 357 1.22 -3.54 -8.52
CA ILE A 357 1.85 -4.31 -9.59
C ILE A 357 3.38 -4.28 -9.44
N LEU A 358 3.98 -3.13 -9.13
CA LEU A 358 5.41 -3.00 -8.88
C LEU A 358 5.84 -3.87 -7.69
N ALA A 359 5.11 -3.81 -6.57
CA ALA A 359 5.35 -4.64 -5.40
C ALA A 359 5.28 -6.13 -5.73
N PHE A 360 4.29 -6.55 -6.52
CA PHE A 360 4.15 -7.92 -6.97
C PHE A 360 5.36 -8.38 -7.81
N PHE A 361 5.82 -7.57 -8.76
CA PHE A 361 7.01 -7.91 -9.55
C PHE A 361 8.31 -7.88 -8.72
N LEU A 362 8.43 -6.96 -7.75
CA LEU A 362 9.53 -6.98 -6.78
C LEU A 362 9.54 -8.29 -6.01
N CYS A 363 8.37 -8.82 -5.62
CA CYS A 363 8.29 -10.14 -5.01
C CYS A 363 8.81 -11.24 -5.93
N LEU A 364 8.39 -11.24 -7.20
CA LEU A 364 8.78 -12.26 -8.19
C LEU A 364 10.25 -12.19 -8.61
N LEU A 365 10.90 -11.03 -8.49
CA LEU A 365 12.32 -10.87 -8.82
C LEU A 365 13.22 -11.79 -7.97
N PHE A 366 12.83 -12.01 -6.71
CA PHE A 366 13.53 -12.88 -5.77
C PHE A 366 13.10 -14.35 -5.86
N GLU A 367 12.11 -14.66 -6.70
CA GLU A 367 11.70 -16.04 -6.96
C GLU A 367 12.54 -16.69 -8.07
N ASP A 368 12.68 -18.02 -7.99
CA ASP A 368 13.29 -18.82 -9.04
C ASP A 368 12.29 -19.08 -10.17
N THR A 369 11.89 -18.00 -10.85
CA THR A 369 11.05 -18.05 -12.05
C THR A 369 11.89 -18.43 -13.29
N GLY A 370 11.25 -19.09 -14.25
CA GLY A 370 11.80 -19.35 -15.59
C GLY A 370 12.90 -20.42 -15.74
N LEU A 371 13.60 -20.81 -14.67
CA LEU A 371 14.82 -21.64 -14.81
C LEU A 371 14.60 -23.14 -14.96
N LYS A 372 13.52 -23.72 -14.39
CA LYS A 372 13.39 -25.19 -14.35
C LYS A 372 12.77 -25.84 -15.58
N LEU A 373 12.05 -25.13 -16.45
CA LEU A 373 11.41 -25.81 -17.59
C LEU A 373 12.42 -26.19 -18.68
N ASN A 374 13.45 -25.37 -18.89
CA ASN A 374 14.46 -25.63 -19.93
C ASN A 374 15.45 -26.74 -19.55
N GLU A 375 15.77 -26.91 -18.27
CA GLU A 375 16.62 -28.03 -17.84
C GLU A 375 15.87 -29.36 -17.91
N THR A 376 14.60 -29.42 -17.48
CA THR A 376 13.82 -30.66 -17.56
C THR A 376 13.54 -31.06 -19.02
N LEU A 377 13.31 -30.10 -19.92
CA LEU A 377 13.20 -30.38 -21.36
C LEU A 377 14.52 -30.83 -21.99
N ARG A 378 15.67 -30.30 -21.54
CA ARG A 378 16.98 -30.77 -22.00
C ARG A 378 17.35 -32.17 -21.49
N THR A 379 16.91 -32.54 -20.29
CA THR A 379 17.16 -33.87 -19.73
C THR A 379 16.19 -34.93 -20.23
N VAL A 380 15.04 -34.54 -20.81
CA VAL A 380 14.10 -35.48 -21.45
C VAL A 380 14.43 -35.68 -22.94
N ASN A 381 15.08 -34.71 -23.58
CA ASN A 381 15.57 -34.83 -24.97
C ASN A 381 17.01 -35.36 -25.11
N ARG A 382 17.69 -35.67 -23.99
CA ARG A 382 18.91 -36.48 -23.96
C ARG A 382 18.56 -37.84 -23.38
#